data_AF-A0A812LD82-F1
#
_entry.id   AF-A0A812LD82-F1
#
_cell.length_a   1.000
_cell.length_b   1.000
_cell.length_c   1.000
_cell.angle_alpha   90.00
_cell.angle_beta   90.00
_cell.angle_gamma   90.00
#
_symmetry.space_group_name_H-M   'P 1'
#
loop_
_entity.id
_entity.type
_entity.pdbx_description
1 polymer ?
#
loop_
_entity_poly.entity_id
_entity_poly.type
_entity_poly.pdbx_seq_one_letter_code
_entity_poly.pdbx_strand_id
1 'polypeptide(L)'
;MAGLRLRCETASVAQDIYQLMFSCNFAMPSAALAIFMRRPVFLCAQGILVAIDQILWYVDLLGYLVLGKLPLKVVGYLLWPSTPLSRRISCIHHLLFEPLVILLGCQCSSLPVGRAFLVALVQSVACQIICRFTTPLEILGLKGEMCYLNINLCYEAFRDVKVSCIRIYDRAEPVKYLPWMLWIWNAGNLLLFLLLAYIIVVPLRWVGLVDTHLAL
;
A
#
# COMPACT_ATOMS: atom_id res chain seq x y z
N MET A 1 -1.55 -6.45 -36.66
CA MET A 1 -1.35 -5.23 -35.85
C MET A 1 -0.01 -5.34 -35.15
N ALA A 2 0.95 -4.50 -35.49
CA ALA A 2 2.22 -4.42 -34.75
C ALA A 2 1.93 -3.78 -33.39
N GLY A 3 1.73 -4.60 -32.36
CA GLY A 3 1.53 -4.10 -31.00
C GLY A 3 2.75 -3.30 -30.59
N LEU A 4 2.54 -2.04 -30.20
CA LEU A 4 3.57 -1.15 -29.67
C LEU A 4 4.21 -1.85 -28.46
N ARG A 5 5.37 -2.47 -28.63
CA ARG A 5 6.13 -3.06 -27.52
C ARG A 5 6.85 -1.92 -26.84
N LEU A 6 6.21 -1.31 -25.85
CA LEU A 6 6.87 -0.42 -24.91
C LEU A 6 8.08 -1.19 -24.35
N ARG A 7 9.27 -0.59 -24.46
CA ARG A 7 10.48 -1.07 -23.80
C ARG A 7 10.81 -0.07 -22.71
N CYS A 8 11.03 -0.57 -21.50
CA CYS A 8 11.45 0.25 -20.37
C CYS A 8 12.84 -0.23 -19.97
N GLU A 9 13.84 0.66 -19.88
CA GLU A 9 15.13 0.22 -19.33
C GLU A 9 14.94 -0.07 -17.84
N THR A 10 15.46 -1.20 -17.39
CA THR A 10 15.51 -1.47 -15.96
C THR A 10 16.41 -0.43 -15.29
N ALA A 11 15.92 0.19 -14.22
CA ALA A 11 16.52 1.36 -13.56
C ALA A 11 16.56 2.65 -14.42
N SER A 12 15.63 2.82 -15.35
CA SER A 12 15.39 4.10 -16.04
C SER A 12 14.40 5.00 -15.30
N VAL A 13 14.45 6.30 -15.62
CA VAL A 13 13.45 7.30 -15.19
C VAL A 13 12.02 6.85 -15.47
N ALA A 14 11.77 6.16 -16.58
CA ALA A 14 10.45 5.64 -16.90
C ALA A 14 9.98 4.58 -15.90
N GLN A 15 10.87 3.68 -15.47
CA GLN A 15 10.57 2.72 -14.41
C GLN A 15 10.33 3.43 -13.08
N ASP A 16 11.12 4.46 -12.75
CA ASP A 16 10.95 5.22 -11.51
C ASP A 16 9.61 5.96 -11.47
N ILE A 17 9.15 6.50 -12.61
CA ILE A 17 7.80 7.09 -12.72
C ILE A 17 6.73 6.05 -12.42
N TYR A 18 6.86 4.83 -12.96
CA TYR A 18 5.94 3.75 -12.61
C TYR A 18 6.01 3.40 -11.12
N GLN A 19 7.20 3.37 -10.51
CA GLN A 19 7.32 3.15 -9.07
C GLN A 19 6.59 4.23 -8.25
N LEU A 20 6.61 5.49 -8.67
CA LEU A 20 5.88 6.57 -7.99
C LEU A 20 4.36 6.38 -7.99
N MET A 21 3.82 5.55 -8.90
CA MET A 21 2.38 5.29 -8.98
C MET A 21 1.87 4.31 -7.92
N PHE A 22 2.74 3.61 -7.19
CA PHE A 22 2.30 2.79 -6.07
C PHE A 22 1.63 3.65 -5.00
N SER A 23 0.53 3.17 -4.44
CA SER A 23 -0.26 3.89 -3.44
C SER A 23 0.56 4.28 -2.21
N CYS A 24 1.54 3.46 -1.80
CA CYS A 24 2.48 3.84 -0.73
C CYS A 24 3.34 5.07 -1.07
N ASN A 25 3.84 5.15 -2.30
CA ASN A 25 4.63 6.29 -2.78
C ASN A 25 3.79 7.56 -2.96
N PHE A 26 2.51 7.42 -3.32
CA PHE A 26 1.56 8.53 -3.37
C PHE A 26 1.08 8.98 -1.98
N ALA A 27 0.88 8.05 -1.05
CA ALA A 27 0.39 8.30 0.30
C ALA A 27 1.37 9.15 1.12
N MET A 28 2.68 8.95 0.97
CA MET A 28 3.70 9.71 1.71
C MET A 28 3.64 11.24 1.50
N PRO A 29 3.76 11.78 0.27
CA PRO A 29 3.65 13.21 0.05
C PRO A 29 2.25 13.74 0.38
N SER A 30 1.20 12.95 0.15
CA SER A 30 -0.18 13.31 0.52
C SER A 30 -0.36 13.45 2.04
N ALA A 31 0.28 12.57 2.83
CA ALA A 31 0.27 12.64 4.28
C ALA A 31 1.06 13.85 4.79
N ALA A 32 2.22 14.13 4.20
CA ALA A 32 2.99 15.34 4.52
C ALA A 32 2.17 16.61 4.26
N LEU A 33 1.46 16.68 3.13
CA LEU A 33 0.54 17.77 2.82
C LEU A 33 -0.63 17.83 3.81
N ALA A 34 -1.19 16.69 4.20
CA ALA A 34 -2.25 16.61 5.21
C ALA A 34 -1.81 17.18 6.57
N ILE A 35 -0.58 16.85 7.00
CA ILE A 35 0.03 17.37 8.23
C ILE A 35 0.21 18.88 8.12
N PHE A 36 0.79 19.37 7.02
CA PHE A 36 1.00 20.79 6.76
C PHE A 36 -0.31 21.58 6.80
N MET A 37 -1.37 21.05 6.17
CA MET A 37 -2.70 21.67 6.16
C MET A 37 -3.51 21.44 7.45
N ARG A 38 -2.97 20.68 8.42
CA ARG A 38 -3.66 20.25 9.65
C ARG A 38 -5.02 19.60 9.36
N ARG A 39 -5.06 18.70 8.36
CA ARG A 39 -6.27 17.98 7.94
C ARG A 39 -6.22 16.51 8.37
N PRO A 40 -6.70 16.16 9.59
CA PRO A 40 -6.57 14.81 10.13
C PRO A 40 -7.35 13.75 9.34
N VAL A 41 -8.47 14.13 8.72
CA VAL A 41 -9.23 13.25 7.81
C VAL A 41 -8.35 12.80 6.65
N PHE A 42 -7.61 13.75 6.04
CA PHE A 42 -6.77 13.45 4.89
C PHE A 42 -5.53 12.64 5.28
N LEU A 43 -4.98 12.89 6.47
CA LEU A 43 -3.88 12.12 7.03
C LEU A 43 -4.28 10.66 7.29
N CYS A 44 -5.39 10.44 8.00
CA CYS A 44 -5.90 9.09 8.28
C CYS A 44 -6.28 8.35 6.99
N ALA A 45 -6.77 9.07 5.96
CA ALA A 45 -7.08 8.48 4.67
C ALA A 45 -5.81 7.88 4.02
N GLN A 46 -4.64 8.50 4.19
CA GLN A 46 -3.40 7.97 3.64
C GLN A 46 -2.94 6.70 4.36
N GLY A 47 -3.12 6.60 5.68
CA GLY A 47 -2.85 5.37 6.42
C GLY A 47 -3.77 4.24 6.00
N ILE A 48 -5.10 4.50 5.98
CA ILE A 48 -6.08 3.53 5.50
C ILE A 48 -5.76 3.07 4.07
N LEU A 49 -5.38 3.97 3.16
CA LEU A 49 -5.09 3.63 1.77
C LEU A 49 -4.01 2.54 1.61
N VAL A 50 -3.05 2.44 2.55
CA VAL A 50 -1.86 1.59 2.40
C VAL A 50 -1.71 0.52 3.48
N ALA A 51 -2.64 0.43 4.43
CA ALA A 51 -2.52 -0.38 5.63
C ALA A 51 -2.19 -1.86 5.38
N ILE A 52 -2.70 -2.50 4.32
CA ILE A 52 -2.34 -3.88 3.97
C ILE A 52 -0.83 -3.99 3.78
N ASP A 53 -0.24 -3.20 2.89
CA ASP A 53 1.19 -3.29 2.57
C ASP A 53 2.07 -3.06 3.82
N GLN A 54 1.67 -2.12 4.68
CA GLN A 54 2.38 -1.81 5.92
C GLN A 54 2.32 -2.99 6.91
N ILE A 55 1.15 -3.61 7.09
CA ILE A 55 1.00 -4.70 8.07
C ILE A 55 1.64 -5.99 7.58
N LEU A 56 1.55 -6.32 6.28
CA LEU A 56 2.23 -7.51 5.77
C LEU A 56 3.76 -7.41 5.97
N TRP A 57 4.32 -6.20 5.93
CA TRP A 57 5.72 -5.95 6.31
C TRP A 57 6.00 -6.30 7.77
N TYR A 58 5.14 -5.89 8.71
CA TYR A 58 5.30 -6.23 10.12
C TYR A 58 5.25 -7.74 10.36
N VAL A 59 4.33 -8.44 9.71
CA VAL A 59 4.20 -9.91 9.82
C VAL A 59 5.46 -10.59 9.33
N ASP A 60 6.01 -10.16 8.21
CA ASP A 60 7.23 -10.72 7.65
C ASP A 60 8.46 -10.47 8.53
N LEU A 61 8.65 -9.23 9.00
CA LEU A 61 9.78 -8.90 9.85
C LEU A 61 9.70 -9.58 11.21
N LEU A 62 8.52 -9.63 11.83
CA LEU A 62 8.34 -10.36 13.09
C LEU A 62 8.57 -11.87 12.88
N GLY A 63 8.05 -12.44 11.80
CA GLY A 63 8.31 -13.82 11.42
C GLY A 63 9.81 -14.08 11.22
N TYR A 64 10.54 -13.15 10.61
CA TYR A 64 11.98 -13.28 10.43
C TYR A 64 12.73 -13.23 11.76
N LEU A 65 12.37 -12.30 12.65
CA LEU A 65 13.00 -12.15 13.97
C LEU A 65 12.75 -13.35 14.88
N VAL A 66 11.53 -13.92 14.85
CA VAL A 66 11.13 -15.00 15.76
C VAL A 66 11.45 -16.38 15.20
N LEU A 67 11.27 -16.59 13.88
CA LEU A 67 11.34 -17.91 13.23
C LEU A 67 12.50 -18.04 12.24
N GLY A 68 13.24 -16.96 11.96
CA GLY A 68 14.24 -16.92 10.89
C GLY A 68 13.65 -17.02 9.47
N LYS A 69 12.34 -16.82 9.31
CA LYS A 69 11.61 -17.02 8.03
C LYS A 69 10.67 -15.87 7.73
N LEU A 70 10.54 -15.52 6.45
CA LEU A 70 9.53 -14.58 5.95
C LEU A 70 8.24 -15.35 5.62
N PRO A 71 7.17 -15.30 6.44
CA PRO A 71 6.00 -16.13 6.25
C PRO A 71 5.21 -15.76 4.99
N LEU A 72 5.15 -14.46 4.66
CA LEU A 72 4.43 -13.90 3.53
C LEU A 72 5.35 -13.56 2.35
N LYS A 73 6.65 -13.35 2.62
CA LYS A 73 7.71 -13.04 1.64
C LYS A 73 7.55 -11.69 0.91
N VAL A 74 6.66 -10.83 1.39
CA VAL A 74 6.45 -9.45 0.89
C VAL A 74 7.74 -8.64 0.96
N VAL A 75 8.53 -8.77 2.02
CA VAL A 75 9.79 -8.01 2.20
C VAL A 75 11.01 -8.76 1.66
N GLY A 76 10.81 -9.94 1.05
CA GLY A 76 11.89 -10.84 0.64
C GLY A 76 12.85 -10.21 -0.37
N TYR A 77 12.38 -9.24 -1.15
CA TYR A 77 13.23 -8.52 -2.10
C TYR A 77 14.34 -7.73 -1.41
N LEU A 78 14.20 -7.30 -0.16
CA LEU A 78 15.25 -6.58 0.57
C LEU A 78 16.50 -7.45 0.80
N LEU A 79 16.31 -8.77 0.86
CA LEU A 79 17.39 -9.73 1.07
C LEU A 79 18.15 -10.04 -0.22
N TRP A 80 17.63 -9.63 -1.38
CA TRP A 80 18.32 -9.88 -2.65
C TRP A 80 19.60 -9.03 -2.76
N PRO A 81 20.73 -9.63 -3.18
CA PRO A 81 21.97 -8.88 -3.42
C PRO A 81 21.81 -7.77 -4.46
N SER A 82 20.88 -7.94 -5.40
CA SER A 82 20.57 -6.99 -6.47
C SER A 82 19.74 -5.79 -6.04
N THR A 83 19.16 -5.79 -4.84
CA THR A 83 18.30 -4.69 -4.38
C THR A 83 19.16 -3.49 -3.98
N PRO A 84 19.05 -2.34 -4.68
CA PRO A 84 19.88 -1.17 -4.42
C PRO A 84 19.69 -0.62 -3.01
N LEU A 85 20.75 -0.02 -2.43
CA LEU A 85 20.70 0.58 -1.10
C LEU A 85 19.61 1.67 -1.01
N SER A 86 19.46 2.49 -2.04
CA SER A 86 18.42 3.52 -2.11
C SER A 86 17.02 2.93 -1.93
N ARG A 87 16.74 1.78 -2.55
CA ARG A 87 15.47 1.05 -2.39
C ARG A 87 15.31 0.48 -1.00
N ARG A 88 16.38 -0.06 -0.40
CA ARG A 88 16.32 -0.56 0.99
C ARG A 88 15.98 0.56 1.98
N ILE A 89 16.60 1.73 1.81
CA ILE A 89 16.35 2.91 2.66
C ILE A 89 14.94 3.47 2.40
N SER A 90 14.56 3.65 1.14
CA SER A 90 13.25 4.23 0.82
C SER A 90 12.13 3.38 1.40
N CYS A 91 12.23 2.05 1.36
CA CYS A 91 11.24 1.13 1.92
C CYS A 91 11.11 1.15 3.45
N ILE A 92 11.97 1.86 4.20
CA ILE A 92 11.81 2.04 5.66
C ILE A 92 10.48 2.74 5.98
N HIS A 93 9.90 3.49 5.04
CA HIS A 93 8.56 4.06 5.24
C HIS A 93 7.52 2.98 5.55
N HIS A 94 7.68 1.74 5.05
CA HIS A 94 6.78 0.63 5.37
C HIS A 94 6.73 0.27 6.86
N LEU A 95 7.73 0.71 7.63
CA LEU A 95 7.81 0.48 9.06
C LEU A 95 7.24 1.64 9.88
N LEU A 96 7.52 2.86 9.44
CA LEU A 96 7.30 4.06 10.26
C LEU A 96 6.05 4.83 9.85
N PHE A 97 5.55 4.64 8.63
CA PHE A 97 4.45 5.45 8.10
C PHE A 97 3.16 5.25 8.89
N GLU A 98 2.70 4.01 9.04
CA GLU A 98 1.43 3.71 9.69
C GLU A 98 1.38 4.13 11.18
N PRO A 99 2.40 3.83 12.01
CA PRO A 99 2.42 4.27 13.41
C PRO A 99 2.44 5.78 13.52
N LEU A 100 3.18 6.47 12.65
CA LEU A 100 3.25 7.93 12.65
C LEU A 100 1.90 8.55 12.27
N VAL A 101 1.21 8.02 11.24
CA VAL A 101 -0.13 8.48 10.85
C VAL A 101 -1.11 8.32 12.01
N ILE A 102 -1.09 7.18 12.70
CA ILE A 102 -1.98 6.91 13.85
C ILE A 102 -1.67 7.85 15.01
N LEU A 103 -0.40 7.99 15.40
CA LEU A 103 0.02 8.84 16.52
C LEU A 103 -0.31 10.32 16.28
N LEU A 104 -0.05 10.83 15.07
CA LEU A 104 -0.42 12.19 14.69
C LEU A 104 -1.94 12.36 14.60
N GLY A 105 -2.66 11.34 14.12
CA GLY A 105 -4.12 11.32 14.13
C GLY A 105 -4.71 11.37 15.54
N CYS A 106 -4.03 10.80 16.53
CA CYS A 106 -4.42 10.86 17.95
C CYS A 106 -4.26 12.24 18.59
N GLN A 107 -3.66 13.22 17.90
CA GLN A 107 -3.72 14.60 18.37
C GLN A 107 -5.13 15.21 18.22
N CYS A 108 -6.06 14.49 17.59
CA CYS A 108 -7.47 14.83 17.55
C CYS A 108 -8.24 14.15 18.69
N SER A 109 -9.35 14.76 19.12
CA SER A 109 -10.25 14.18 20.13
C SER A 109 -10.81 12.82 19.70
N SER A 110 -10.97 12.60 18.40
CA SER A 110 -11.24 11.30 17.81
C SER A 110 -10.53 11.11 16.47
N LEU A 111 -10.13 9.87 16.19
CA LEU A 111 -9.63 9.48 14.88
C LEU A 111 -10.80 9.44 13.89
N PRO A 112 -10.81 10.25 12.82
CA PRO A 112 -11.97 10.40 11.93
C PRO A 112 -12.06 9.28 10.88
N VAL A 113 -12.12 8.02 11.33
CA VAL A 113 -11.95 6.83 10.47
C VAL A 113 -13.01 6.75 9.38
N GLY A 114 -14.30 6.94 9.68
CA GLY A 114 -15.36 6.82 8.67
C GLY A 114 -15.19 7.80 7.50
N ARG A 115 -14.94 9.08 7.80
CA ARG A 115 -14.68 10.10 6.76
C ARG A 115 -13.37 9.84 6.01
N ALA A 116 -12.34 9.41 6.73
CA ALA A 116 -11.05 9.07 6.14
C ALA A 116 -11.15 7.88 5.18
N PHE A 117 -11.96 6.87 5.52
CA PHE A 117 -12.22 5.71 4.67
C PHE A 117 -12.89 6.11 3.35
N LEU A 118 -13.87 7.03 3.38
CA LEU A 118 -14.49 7.53 2.15
C LEU A 118 -13.47 8.22 1.24
N VAL A 119 -12.56 9.01 1.80
CA VAL A 119 -11.48 9.64 1.03
C VAL A 119 -10.51 8.60 0.48
N ALA A 120 -10.09 7.62 1.29
CA ALA A 120 -9.22 6.53 0.86
C ALA A 120 -9.86 5.69 -0.26
N LEU A 121 -11.18 5.46 -0.19
CA LEU A 121 -11.93 4.74 -1.22
C LEU A 121 -11.88 5.48 -2.55
N VAL A 122 -12.16 6.79 -2.56
CA VAL A 122 -12.06 7.63 -3.76
C VAL A 122 -10.64 7.62 -4.33
N GLN A 123 -9.63 7.74 -3.45
CA GLN A 123 -8.23 7.71 -3.86
C GLN A 123 -7.82 6.36 -4.45
N SER A 124 -8.23 5.23 -3.85
CA SER A 124 -7.89 3.91 -4.37
C SER A 124 -8.55 3.64 -5.71
N VAL A 125 -9.82 4.06 -5.90
CA VAL A 125 -10.53 3.99 -7.18
C VAL A 125 -9.74 4.76 -8.24
N ALA A 126 -9.37 6.01 -7.95
CA ALA A 126 -8.59 6.83 -8.87
C ALA A 126 -7.23 6.19 -9.21
N CYS A 127 -6.48 5.75 -8.20
CA CYS A 127 -5.18 5.09 -8.38
C CYS A 127 -5.30 3.83 -9.26
N GLN A 128 -6.27 2.95 -8.97
CA GLN A 128 -6.42 1.70 -9.72
C GLN A 128 -6.90 1.92 -11.15
N ILE A 129 -7.84 2.85 -11.37
CA ILE A 129 -8.29 3.22 -12.72
C ILE A 129 -7.12 3.79 -13.51
N ILE A 130 -6.40 4.78 -12.95
CA ILE A 130 -5.25 5.39 -13.62
C ILE A 130 -4.21 4.30 -13.96
N CYS A 131 -3.83 3.45 -13.00
CA CYS A 131 -2.85 2.38 -13.25
C CYS A 131 -3.36 1.40 -14.32
N ARG A 132 -4.63 0.96 -14.26
CA ARG A 132 -5.20 0.02 -15.23
C ARG A 132 -5.11 0.52 -16.68
N PHE A 133 -5.23 1.81 -16.89
CA PHE A 133 -5.25 2.41 -18.23
C PHE A 133 -3.90 2.98 -18.68
N THR A 134 -2.95 3.20 -17.77
CA THR A 134 -1.67 3.85 -18.09
C THR A 134 -0.45 2.96 -17.91
N THR A 135 -0.55 1.86 -17.18
CA THR A 135 0.56 0.93 -16.94
C THR A 135 0.19 -0.44 -17.47
N PRO A 136 0.99 -1.10 -18.33
CA PRO A 136 0.74 -2.48 -18.73
C PRO A 136 1.07 -3.45 -17.58
N LEU A 137 0.49 -4.66 -17.61
CA LEU A 137 0.79 -5.70 -16.61
C LEU A 137 2.26 -6.12 -16.60
N GLU A 138 2.86 -6.27 -17.79
CA GLU A 138 4.28 -6.60 -17.93
C GLU A 138 4.89 -5.82 -19.11
N ILE A 139 6.18 -5.47 -18.99
CA ILE A 139 6.96 -4.79 -20.03
C ILE A 139 8.23 -5.60 -20.28
N LEU A 140 8.64 -5.69 -21.55
CA LEU A 140 9.95 -6.25 -21.90
C LEU A 140 11.04 -5.19 -21.66
N GLY A 141 11.95 -5.48 -20.75
CA GLY A 141 13.15 -4.72 -20.47
C GLY A 141 14.12 -4.72 -21.65
N LEU A 142 15.06 -3.78 -21.64
CA LEU A 142 16.05 -3.64 -22.72
C LEU A 142 16.98 -4.84 -22.87
N LYS A 143 17.26 -5.57 -21.78
CA LYS A 143 18.10 -6.77 -21.79
C LYS A 143 17.29 -8.04 -22.05
N GLY A 144 16.02 -7.90 -22.45
CA GLY A 144 15.11 -9.01 -22.72
C GLY A 144 14.46 -9.62 -21.47
N GLU A 145 14.63 -9.00 -20.30
CA GLU A 145 13.98 -9.39 -19.05
C GLU A 145 12.51 -8.94 -19.02
N MET A 146 11.64 -9.71 -18.36
CA MET A 146 10.24 -9.30 -18.18
C MET A 146 10.09 -8.52 -16.87
N CYS A 147 9.66 -7.27 -16.96
CA CYS A 147 9.33 -6.40 -15.84
C CYS A 147 7.85 -6.50 -15.50
N TYR A 148 7.53 -7.06 -14.34
CA TYR A 148 6.16 -7.16 -13.84
C TYR A 148 5.72 -5.84 -13.19
N LEU A 149 4.65 -5.22 -13.71
CA LEU A 149 4.14 -3.90 -13.35
C LEU A 149 2.65 -3.95 -12.96
N ASN A 150 2.28 -4.89 -12.11
CA ASN A 150 0.94 -4.95 -11.52
C ASN A 150 0.77 -3.92 -10.39
N ILE A 151 0.81 -2.63 -10.76
CA ILE A 151 0.81 -1.51 -9.81
C ILE A 151 -0.58 -1.37 -9.20
N ASN A 152 -0.64 -1.23 -7.87
CA ASN A 152 -1.88 -1.13 -7.10
C ASN A 152 -2.88 -2.25 -7.40
N LEU A 153 -2.38 -3.43 -7.79
CA LEU A 153 -3.20 -4.59 -8.11
C LEU A 153 -4.26 -4.27 -9.16
N CYS A 154 -3.93 -3.47 -10.18
CA CYS A 154 -4.91 -3.07 -11.18
C CYS A 154 -5.24 -4.18 -12.19
N TYR A 155 -4.49 -5.31 -12.20
CA TYR A 155 -4.69 -6.43 -13.13
C TYR A 155 -5.04 -7.76 -12.49
N GLU A 156 -4.36 -8.11 -11.40
CA GLU A 156 -4.51 -9.37 -10.68
C GLU A 156 -4.07 -9.20 -9.23
N ALA A 157 -4.41 -10.12 -8.34
CA ALA A 157 -3.77 -10.18 -7.03
C ALA A 157 -2.27 -10.53 -7.17
N PHE A 158 -1.46 -10.22 -6.16
CA PHE A 158 -0.08 -10.68 -6.13
C PHE A 158 -0.01 -12.22 -6.22
N ARG A 159 1.02 -12.74 -6.91
CA ARG A 159 1.17 -14.19 -7.18
C ARG A 159 1.20 -15.05 -5.91
N ASP A 160 1.67 -14.49 -4.81
CA ASP A 160 1.76 -15.16 -3.51
C ASP A 160 0.41 -15.24 -2.76
N VAL A 161 -0.61 -14.50 -3.21
CA VAL A 161 -1.97 -14.66 -2.70
C VAL A 161 -2.53 -15.99 -3.20
N LYS A 162 -2.75 -16.93 -2.28
CA LYS A 162 -3.28 -18.28 -2.60
C LYS A 162 -4.79 -18.41 -2.40
N VAL A 163 -5.43 -17.37 -1.87
CA VAL A 163 -6.86 -17.40 -1.54
C VAL A 163 -7.66 -17.29 -2.83
N SER A 164 -8.34 -18.36 -3.22
CA SER A 164 -9.05 -18.46 -4.50
C SER A 164 -10.15 -17.42 -4.64
N CYS A 165 -10.87 -17.08 -3.57
CA CYS A 165 -11.94 -16.10 -3.63
C CYS A 165 -11.42 -14.70 -4.02
N ILE A 166 -10.27 -14.28 -3.51
CA ILE A 166 -9.66 -12.98 -3.86
C ILE A 166 -9.34 -12.92 -5.36
N ARG A 167 -8.99 -14.07 -5.95
CA ARG A 167 -8.44 -14.20 -7.30
C ARG A 167 -9.46 -14.53 -8.39
N ILE A 168 -10.75 -14.59 -8.05
CA ILE A 168 -11.83 -15.02 -8.97
C ILE A 168 -11.80 -14.27 -10.31
N TYR A 169 -11.46 -12.98 -10.30
CA TYR A 169 -11.47 -12.13 -11.49
C TYR A 169 -10.07 -11.71 -11.96
N ASP A 170 -9.00 -12.38 -11.51
CA ASP A 170 -7.63 -12.08 -11.97
C ASP A 170 -7.59 -12.03 -13.51
N ARG A 171 -7.04 -10.94 -14.07
CA ARG A 171 -6.94 -10.67 -15.52
C ARG A 171 -8.26 -10.54 -16.27
N ALA A 172 -9.40 -10.51 -15.58
CA ALA A 172 -10.68 -10.23 -16.21
C ALA A 172 -10.74 -8.78 -16.75
N GLU A 173 -11.82 -8.49 -17.49
CA GLU A 173 -12.14 -7.14 -17.95
C GLU A 173 -12.23 -6.17 -16.76
N PRO A 174 -11.82 -4.90 -16.92
CA PRO A 174 -11.78 -3.92 -15.83
C PRO A 174 -13.10 -3.78 -15.08
N VAL A 175 -14.23 -3.89 -15.79
CA VAL A 175 -15.59 -3.77 -15.22
C VAL A 175 -15.94 -4.90 -14.24
N LYS A 176 -15.30 -6.07 -14.35
CA LYS A 176 -15.48 -7.19 -13.42
C LYS A 176 -14.41 -7.17 -12.33
N TYR A 177 -13.16 -6.97 -12.75
CA TYR A 177 -12.01 -7.05 -11.85
C TYR A 177 -11.95 -5.88 -10.86
N LEU A 178 -12.05 -4.63 -11.34
CA LEU A 178 -11.84 -3.46 -10.48
C LEU A 178 -12.87 -3.38 -9.35
N PRO A 179 -14.19 -3.54 -9.56
CA PRO A 179 -15.15 -3.48 -8.45
C PRO A 179 -14.89 -4.55 -7.39
N TRP A 180 -14.56 -5.78 -7.81
CA TRP A 180 -14.22 -6.88 -6.90
C TRP A 180 -12.97 -6.58 -6.08
N MET A 181 -11.89 -6.19 -6.78
CA MET A 181 -10.61 -5.92 -6.15
C MET A 181 -10.69 -4.70 -5.23
N LEU A 182 -11.35 -3.62 -5.68
CA LEU A 182 -11.57 -2.42 -4.87
C LEU A 182 -12.34 -2.74 -3.59
N TRP A 183 -13.39 -3.56 -3.66
CA TRP A 183 -14.15 -3.95 -2.47
C TRP A 183 -13.26 -4.69 -1.45
N ILE A 184 -12.59 -5.76 -1.90
CA ILE A 184 -11.75 -6.58 -1.02
C ILE A 184 -10.59 -5.76 -0.45
N TRP A 185 -9.91 -5.00 -1.30
CA TRP A 185 -8.71 -4.27 -0.91
C TRP A 185 -9.03 -3.14 0.05
N ASN A 186 -10.07 -2.35 -0.21
CA ASN A 186 -10.47 -1.26 0.70
C ASN A 186 -11.00 -1.81 2.04
N ALA A 187 -11.77 -2.91 2.02
CA ALA A 187 -12.23 -3.55 3.24
C ALA A 187 -11.05 -4.09 4.08
N GLY A 188 -10.09 -4.75 3.43
CA GLY A 188 -8.88 -5.25 4.08
C GLY A 188 -8.03 -4.12 4.66
N ASN A 189 -7.83 -3.05 3.90
CA ASN A 189 -7.13 -1.84 4.34
C ASN A 189 -7.78 -1.21 5.57
N LEU A 190 -9.10 -1.01 5.56
CA LEU A 190 -9.83 -0.47 6.70
C LEU A 190 -9.69 -1.35 7.95
N LEU A 191 -9.89 -2.66 7.79
CA LEU A 191 -9.81 -3.63 8.90
C LEU A 191 -8.41 -3.62 9.52
N LEU A 192 -7.37 -3.65 8.69
CA LEU A 192 -5.99 -3.66 9.11
C LEU A 192 -5.57 -2.33 9.75
N PHE A 193 -6.01 -1.19 9.20
CA PHE A 193 -5.81 0.12 9.82
C PHE A 193 -6.41 0.16 11.23
N LEU A 194 -7.68 -0.27 11.37
CA LEU A 194 -8.37 -0.31 12.65
C LEU A 194 -7.67 -1.23 13.66
N LEU A 195 -7.22 -2.41 13.21
CA LEU A 195 -6.47 -3.35 14.04
C LEU A 195 -5.19 -2.71 14.57
N LEU A 196 -4.39 -2.07 13.70
CA LEU A 196 -3.15 -1.45 14.12
C LEU A 196 -3.40 -0.23 15.01
N ALA A 197 -4.38 0.60 14.67
CA ALA A 197 -4.80 1.72 15.50
C ALA A 197 -5.23 1.24 16.89
N TYR A 198 -5.97 0.14 17.00
CA TYR A 198 -6.34 -0.45 18.27
C TYR A 198 -5.10 -0.92 19.07
N ILE A 199 -4.17 -1.63 18.42
CA ILE A 199 -2.92 -2.12 19.04
C ILE A 199 -2.06 -0.97 19.56
N ILE A 200 -2.04 0.19 18.88
CA ILE A 200 -1.23 1.35 19.28
C ILE A 200 -1.96 2.20 20.32
N VAL A 201 -3.21 2.56 20.08
CA VAL A 201 -3.95 3.55 20.89
C VAL A 201 -4.32 2.99 22.26
N VAL A 202 -4.72 1.72 22.36
CA VAL A 202 -5.18 1.15 23.63
C VAL A 202 -4.09 1.14 24.70
N PRO A 203 -2.86 0.64 24.43
CA PRO A 203 -1.77 0.71 25.39
C PRO A 203 -1.40 2.15 25.77
N LEU A 204 -1.34 3.06 24.79
CA LEU A 204 -1.00 4.47 25.04
C LEU A 204 -2.04 5.17 25.91
N ARG A 205 -3.33 4.86 25.72
CA ARG A 205 -4.40 5.34 26.60
C ARG A 205 -4.25 4.78 28.01
N TRP A 206 -3.89 3.50 28.14
CA TRP A 206 -3.72 2.86 29.44
C TRP A 206 -2.58 3.49 30.27
N VAL A 207 -1.54 4.01 29.60
CA VAL A 207 -0.44 4.76 30.25
C VAL A 207 -0.66 6.28 30.28
N GLY A 208 -1.85 6.77 29.90
CA GLY A 208 -2.20 8.19 29.95
C GLY A 208 -1.47 9.09 28.94
N LEU A 209 -0.96 8.53 27.85
CA LEU A 209 -0.26 9.29 26.80
C LEU A 209 -1.19 9.82 25.71
N VAL A 210 -2.41 9.27 25.59
CA VAL A 210 -3.39 9.60 24.55
C VAL A 210 -4.81 9.44 25.11
N ASP A 211 -5.70 10.41 24.87
CA ASP A 211 -7.12 10.37 25.29
C ASP A 211 -8.11 10.09 24.12
N THR A 212 -7.59 9.74 22.96
CA THR A 212 -8.36 9.62 21.71
C THR A 212 -9.25 8.39 21.65
N HIS A 213 -10.46 8.57 21.11
CA HIS A 213 -11.37 7.49 20.74
C HIS A 213 -11.38 7.26 19.21
N LEU A 214 -11.64 6.02 18.77
CA LEU A 214 -11.91 5.72 17.36
C LEU A 214 -13.32 6.20 17.00
N ALA A 215 -13.45 7.20 16.13
CA ALA A 215 -14.75 7.58 15.57
C ALA A 215 -14.97 6.81 14.26
N LEU A 216 -15.74 5.73 14.36
CA LEU A 216 -16.18 4.92 13.23
C LEU A 216 -17.16 5.70 12.34
#